data_AF-A0A926SSC4-F1
#
_entry.id   AF-A0A926SSC4-F1
#
_cell.length_a   1.000
_cell.length_b   1.000
_cell.length_c   1.000
_cell.angle_alpha   90.00
_cell.angle_beta   90.00
_cell.angle_gamma   90.00
#
_symmetry.space_group_name_H-M   'P 1'
#
loop_
_entity.id
_entity.type
_entity.pdbx_description
1 polymer ?
#
loop_
_entity_poly.entity_id
_entity_poly.type
_entity_poly.pdbx_seq_one_letter_code
_entity_poly.pdbx_strand_id
1 'polypeptide(L)'
;MSKKEKEQQTRFDALFGAARQPQEPETETQPTIDNDSPAEPIAKGKDPNYQRTTVYLPKALHRKLKTAAIAQEREMSDIIEKLIEKWLDSNV
;
A
#
# COMPACT_ATOMS: atom_id res chain seq x y z
N MET A 1 42.37 6.31 -33.87
CA MET A 1 42.12 4.92 -33.41
C MET A 1 41.12 4.98 -32.27
N SER A 2 40.00 4.27 -32.40
CA SER A 2 38.82 4.33 -31.52
C SER A 2 38.59 2.95 -30.87
N LYS A 3 38.38 2.89 -29.54
CA LYS A 3 37.69 1.80 -28.80
C LYS A 3 37.09 2.41 -27.53
N LYS A 4 35.85 2.91 -27.55
CA LYS A 4 34.58 2.26 -27.11
C LYS A 4 34.60 1.69 -25.68
N GLU A 5 34.08 2.49 -24.75
CA GLU A 5 33.62 2.09 -23.42
C GLU A 5 32.33 1.25 -23.55
N LYS A 6 32.23 0.16 -22.77
CA LYS A 6 31.02 -0.65 -22.65
C LYS A 6 30.26 -0.22 -21.39
N GLU A 7 29.16 0.50 -21.57
CA GLU A 7 28.20 0.79 -20.52
C GLU A 7 27.55 -0.52 -20.05
N GLN A 8 27.71 -0.81 -18.75
CA GLN A 8 27.06 -1.93 -18.09
C GLN A 8 25.61 -1.53 -17.77
N GLN A 9 24.67 -1.86 -18.65
CA GLN A 9 23.25 -1.73 -18.34
C GLN A 9 22.90 -2.69 -17.19
N THR A 10 22.35 -2.15 -16.12
CA THR A 10 22.05 -2.94 -14.92
C THR A 10 20.74 -3.69 -15.12
N ARG A 11 20.59 -4.86 -14.48
CA ARG A 11 19.34 -5.67 -14.55
C ARG A 11 18.09 -4.89 -14.12
N PHE A 12 18.27 -3.80 -13.38
CA PHE A 12 17.20 -2.91 -12.95
C PHE A 12 16.73 -1.95 -14.06
N ASP A 13 17.57 -1.59 -15.04
CA ASP A 13 17.18 -0.71 -16.15
C ASP A 13 16.05 -1.30 -17.00
N ALA A 14 16.04 -2.62 -17.16
CA ALA A 14 14.98 -3.34 -17.87
C ALA A 14 13.62 -3.24 -17.17
N LEU A 15 13.58 -3.07 -15.84
CA LEU A 15 12.34 -2.99 -15.08
C LEU A 15 11.67 -1.61 -15.20
N PHE A 16 12.47 -0.54 -15.25
CA PHE A 16 11.94 0.82 -15.41
C PHE A 16 11.49 1.13 -16.84
N GLY A 17 12.08 0.47 -17.84
CA GLY A 17 11.66 0.58 -19.25
C GLY A 17 10.26 0.01 -19.50
N ALA A 18 9.90 -1.09 -18.82
CA ALA A 18 8.60 -1.74 -18.98
C ALA A 18 7.42 -0.88 -18.48
N ALA A 19 7.65 0.03 -17.52
CA ALA A 19 6.61 0.93 -17.00
C ALA A 19 6.39 2.20 -17.84
N ARG A 20 7.22 2.42 -18.88
CA ARG A 20 7.18 3.63 -19.73
C ARG A 20 6.56 3.39 -21.11
N GLN A 21 5.99 2.23 -21.39
CA GLN A 21 5.19 2.07 -22.61
C GLN A 21 3.92 2.93 -22.50
N PRO A 22 3.71 3.90 -23.41
CA PRO A 22 2.42 4.53 -23.55
C PRO A 22 1.45 3.47 -24.07
N GLN A 23 0.49 3.05 -23.24
CA GLN A 23 -0.68 2.35 -23.74
C GLN A 23 -1.46 3.32 -24.62
N GLU A 24 -1.65 2.93 -25.87
CA GLU A 24 -2.62 3.57 -26.76
C GLU A 24 -4.03 3.44 -26.13
N PRO A 25 -4.88 4.48 -26.21
CA PRO A 25 -6.19 4.46 -25.60
C PRO A 25 -7.13 3.60 -26.46
N GLU A 26 -7.19 2.31 -26.17
CA GLU A 26 -8.21 1.42 -26.73
C GLU A 26 -9.47 1.49 -25.88
N THR A 27 -10.47 2.17 -26.44
CA THR A 27 -11.91 1.90 -26.45
C THR A 27 -12.59 1.42 -25.15
N GLU A 28 -13.58 2.21 -24.72
CA GLU A 28 -14.54 1.91 -23.66
C GLU A 28 -15.11 0.48 -23.74
N THR A 29 -14.63 -0.39 -22.87
CA THR A 29 -15.30 -1.67 -22.58
C THR A 29 -16.26 -1.47 -21.42
N GLN A 30 -17.56 -1.52 -21.73
CA GLN A 30 -18.65 -1.53 -20.76
C GLN A 30 -18.46 -2.68 -19.74
N PRO A 31 -18.80 -2.51 -18.46
CA PRO A 31 -18.66 -3.58 -17.49
C PRO A 31 -19.77 -4.62 -17.70
N THR A 32 -19.42 -5.77 -18.28
CA THR A 32 -20.21 -6.99 -18.13
C THR A 32 -20.09 -7.46 -16.69
N ILE A 33 -21.18 -7.33 -15.93
CA ILE A 33 -21.32 -7.85 -14.58
C ILE A 33 -21.48 -9.37 -14.69
N ASP A 34 -20.35 -10.07 -14.81
CA ASP A 34 -20.26 -11.50 -14.58
C ASP A 34 -18.88 -11.75 -13.98
N ASN A 35 -18.80 -11.86 -12.65
CA ASN A 35 -17.68 -12.56 -12.04
C ASN A 35 -18.02 -13.02 -10.63
N ASP A 36 -18.53 -14.24 -10.56
CA ASP A 36 -18.56 -15.11 -9.38
C ASP A 36 -17.14 -15.66 -9.08
N SER A 37 -16.13 -14.77 -9.16
CA SER A 37 -14.76 -15.04 -8.71
C SER A 37 -14.64 -14.52 -7.28
N PRO A 38 -13.97 -15.24 -6.36
CA PRO A 38 -13.71 -14.71 -5.03
C PRO A 38 -12.93 -13.40 -5.17
N ALA A 39 -13.60 -12.30 -4.85
CA ALA A 39 -13.04 -10.96 -4.95
C ALA A 39 -11.72 -10.95 -4.20
N GLU A 40 -10.63 -10.58 -4.89
CA GLU A 40 -9.35 -10.38 -4.25
C GLU A 40 -9.52 -9.43 -3.05
N PRO A 41 -8.87 -9.70 -1.90
CA PRO A 41 -9.03 -8.88 -0.72
C PRO A 41 -8.70 -7.43 -1.06
N ILE A 42 -9.70 -6.55 -0.99
CA ILE A 42 -9.55 -5.13 -1.26
C ILE A 42 -8.58 -4.58 -0.21
N ALA A 43 -7.46 -4.00 -0.67
CA ALA A 43 -6.51 -3.38 0.24
C ALA A 43 -7.19 -2.27 1.05
N LYS A 44 -6.88 -2.13 2.35
CA LYS A 44 -7.51 -1.15 3.27
C LYS A 44 -7.60 0.29 2.73
N GLY A 45 -6.65 0.70 1.89
CA GLY A 45 -6.68 2.03 1.26
C GLY A 45 -7.70 2.23 0.13
N LYS A 46 -8.30 1.14 -0.37
CA LYS A 46 -9.34 1.12 -1.42
C LYS A 46 -10.72 0.74 -0.88
N ASP A 47 -10.78 0.20 0.35
CA ASP A 47 -12.03 -0.18 0.99
C ASP A 47 -12.80 1.09 1.41
N PRO A 48 -14.05 1.28 0.94
CA PRO A 48 -14.84 2.47 1.27
C PRO A 48 -15.20 2.58 2.76
N ASN A 49 -15.08 1.50 3.54
CA ASN A 49 -15.32 1.52 4.98
C ASN A 49 -14.13 2.06 5.78
N TYR A 50 -12.97 2.24 5.15
CA TYR A 50 -11.77 2.74 5.80
C TYR A 50 -11.43 4.17 5.35
N GLN A 51 -11.26 5.06 6.32
CA GLN A 51 -10.70 6.39 6.10
C GLN A 51 -9.21 6.39 6.49
N ARG A 52 -8.32 6.75 5.56
CA ARG A 52 -6.90 6.93 5.87
C ARG A 52 -6.72 8.17 6.75
N THR A 53 -6.11 7.96 7.91
CA THR A 53 -5.83 9.03 8.89
C THR A 53 -4.34 9.06 9.21
N THR A 54 -3.74 10.25 9.20
CA THR A 54 -2.33 10.46 9.55
C THR A 54 -2.25 11.29 10.82
N VAL A 55 -1.51 10.82 11.82
CA VAL A 55 -1.33 11.50 13.11
C VAL A 55 0.15 11.56 13.47
N TYR A 56 0.54 12.61 14.18
CA TYR A 56 1.89 12.73 14.72
C TYR A 56 1.99 11.98 16.05
N LEU A 57 2.92 11.05 16.14
CA LEU A 57 3.27 10.36 17.39
C LEU A 57 4.73 10.67 17.75
N PRO A 58 5.05 10.83 19.04
CA PRO A 58 6.45 10.86 19.48
C PRO A 58 7.20 9.63 18.96
N LYS A 59 8.43 9.82 18.44
CA LYS A 59 9.22 8.74 17.83
C LYS A 59 9.36 7.51 18.73
N ALA A 60 9.57 7.75 20.03
CA ALA A 60 9.67 6.68 21.02
C ALA A 60 8.37 5.87 21.16
N LEU A 61 7.22 6.54 21.09
CA LEU A 61 5.91 5.90 21.15
C LEU A 61 5.63 5.09 19.88
N HIS A 62 5.87 5.67 18.71
CA HIS A 62 5.72 4.97 17.43
C HIS A 62 6.58 3.70 17.37
N ARG A 63 7.84 3.77 17.83
CA ARG A 63 8.72 2.58 17.87
C ARG A 63 8.17 1.50 18.80
N LYS A 64 7.72 1.87 20.01
CA LYS A 64 7.11 0.91 20.95
C LYS A 64 5.87 0.24 20.36
N LEU A 65 4.99 1.03 19.72
CA LEU A 65 3.80 0.51 19.04
C LEU A 65 4.19 -0.48 17.95
N LYS A 66 5.14 -0.12 17.08
CA LYS A 66 5.61 -0.99 16.00
C LYS A 66 6.21 -2.29 16.52
N THR A 67 7.05 -2.23 17.56
CA THR A 67 7.63 -3.42 18.18
C THR A 67 6.55 -4.34 18.77
N ALA A 68 5.56 -3.77 19.46
CA ALA A 68 4.46 -4.54 20.02
C ALA A 68 3.58 -5.18 18.93
N ALA A 69 3.30 -4.44 17.85
CA ALA A 69 2.54 -4.94 16.70
C ALA A 69 3.22 -6.15 16.05
N ILE A 70 4.54 -6.07 15.83
CA ILE A 70 5.33 -7.19 15.29
C ILE A 70 5.31 -8.38 16.25
N ALA A 71 5.53 -8.16 17.55
CA ALA A 71 5.57 -9.22 18.54
C ALA A 71 4.23 -9.96 18.71
N GLN A 72 3.12 -9.30 18.40
CA GLN A 72 1.77 -9.86 18.50
C GLN A 72 1.22 -10.35 17.16
N GLU A 73 1.99 -10.23 16.06
CA GLU A 73 1.52 -10.51 14.70
C GLU A 73 0.21 -9.77 14.36
N ARG A 74 0.10 -8.51 14.78
CA ARG A 74 -1.08 -7.66 14.58
C ARG A 74 -0.75 -6.43 13.76
N GLU A 75 -1.75 -5.94 13.02
CA GLU A 75 -1.60 -4.67 12.31
C GLU A 75 -1.69 -3.48 13.26
N MET A 76 -0.85 -2.46 13.01
CA MET A 76 -0.87 -1.23 13.81
C MET A 76 -2.18 -0.46 13.67
N SER A 77 -2.86 -0.54 12.51
CA SER A 77 -4.16 0.08 12.30
C SER A 77 -5.19 -0.45 13.30
N ASP A 78 -5.21 -1.76 13.50
CA ASP A 78 -6.23 -2.43 14.31
C ASP A 78 -5.99 -2.15 15.80
N ILE A 79 -4.72 -2.07 16.22
CA ILE A 79 -4.35 -1.64 17.57
C ILE A 79 -4.82 -0.20 17.82
N ILE A 80 -4.60 0.71 16.86
CA ILE A 80 -4.99 2.11 16.98
C ILE A 80 -6.52 2.26 16.97
N GLU A 81 -7.23 1.53 16.10
CA GLU A 81 -8.69 1.48 16.04
C GLU A 81 -9.29 1.13 17.41
N LYS A 82 -8.85 0.01 18.01
CA LYS A 82 -9.34 -0.42 19.33
C LYS A 82 -9.01 0.55 20.45
N LEU A 83 -7.85 1.21 20.39
CA LEU A 83 -7.48 2.26 21.36
C LEU A 83 -8.37 3.50 21.23
N ILE A 84 -8.72 3.88 20.00
CA ILE A 84 -9.61 5.02 19.73
C ILE A 84 -11.04 4.69 20.17
N GLU A 85 -11.57 3.51 19.81
CA GLU A 85 -12.89 3.03 20.27
C GLU A 85 -12.99 3.07 21.79
N LYS A 86 -12.02 2.46 22.49
CA LYS A 86 -11.99 2.45 23.96
C LYS A 86 -11.95 3.85 24.56
N TRP A 87 -11.21 4.77 23.93
CA TRP A 87 -11.16 6.15 24.39
C TRP A 87 -12.51 6.84 24.19
N LEU A 88 -13.16 6.65 23.04
CA LEU A 88 -14.50 7.19 22.76
C LEU A 88 -15.54 6.66 23.74
N ASP A 89 -15.57 5.34 23.98
CA ASP A 89 -16.50 4.70 24.92
C ASP A 89 -16.37 5.22 26.36
N SER A 90 -15.20 5.79 26.71
CA SER A 90 -14.91 6.31 28.04
C SER A 90 -15.08 7.83 28.17
N ASN A 91 -15.23 8.56 27.06
CA ASN A 91 -15.17 10.02 27.03
C ASN A 91 -16.29 10.69 26.23
N VAL A 92 -17.18 9.91 25.62
CA VAL A 92 -18.39 10.35 24.91
C VAL A 92 -19.59 9.70 25.57
#